data_AF-A0A1F8CIR4-F1
#
_entry.id   AF-A0A1F8CIR4-F1
#
_cell.length_a   1.000
_cell.length_b   1.000
_cell.length_c   1.000
_cell.angle_alpha   90.00
_cell.angle_beta   90.00
_cell.angle_gamma   90.00
#
_symmetry.space_group_name_H-M   'P 1'
#
loop_
_entity.id
_entity.type
_entity.pdbx_description
1 polymer ?
#
loop_
_entity_poly.entity_id
_entity_poly.type
_entity_poly.pdbx_seq_one_letter_code
_entity_poly.pdbx_strand_id
1 'polypeptide(L)'
;MEIDRVNPEIFGVNIREWPVEAAESRLFLGQDPSGNRLAIKVYPNLTIRQIQTYAEVTNQLAGLVNGSGVTVTLEVQGNANSYSVYITPISILGVVADPDQSDRDIPCTISPFIDGETLFDLDRRYLSGQWSFSTSQNSLKVLSLGLKRVSGRQGISIISWNVKPLEIEDQPILVVTDVCGSIKSLR
;
A
#
# COMPACT_ATOMS: atom_id res chain seq x y z
N MET A 1 -0.99 -11.39 -14.66
CA MET A 1 -1.65 -10.07 -14.74
C MET A 1 -1.03 -9.35 -15.92
N GLU A 2 -1.87 -8.81 -16.80
CA GLU A 2 -1.41 -8.06 -17.98
C GLU A 2 -0.80 -6.72 -17.54
N ILE A 3 0.09 -6.16 -18.36
CA ILE A 3 0.70 -4.84 -18.10
C ILE A 3 0.04 -3.84 -19.04
N ASP A 4 -0.78 -2.98 -18.47
CA ASP A 4 -1.53 -1.99 -19.24
C ASP A 4 -0.72 -0.72 -19.43
N ARG A 5 -0.87 -0.09 -20.60
CA ARG A 5 -0.46 1.31 -20.77
C ARG A 5 -1.55 2.19 -20.17
N VAL A 6 -1.23 2.82 -19.04
CA VAL A 6 -2.13 3.70 -18.30
C VAL A 6 -1.97 5.12 -18.81
N ASN A 7 -3.08 5.76 -19.17
CA ASN A 7 -3.15 7.20 -19.36
C ASN A 7 -3.72 7.87 -18.09
N PRO A 8 -2.89 8.51 -17.24
CA PRO A 8 -3.34 9.12 -15.99
C PRO A 8 -4.41 10.20 -16.17
N GLU A 9 -4.44 10.87 -17.34
CA GLU A 9 -5.39 11.94 -17.63
C GLU A 9 -6.83 11.43 -17.70
N ILE A 10 -7.04 10.16 -18.07
CA ILE A 10 -8.36 9.50 -18.01
C ILE A 10 -8.90 9.51 -16.58
N PHE A 11 -8.01 9.52 -15.59
CA PHE A 11 -8.34 9.53 -14.18
C PHE A 11 -8.25 10.92 -13.54
N GLY A 12 -8.12 11.98 -14.34
CA GLY A 12 -7.92 13.34 -13.86
C GLY A 12 -6.58 13.56 -13.14
N VAL A 13 -5.58 12.69 -13.37
CA VAL A 13 -4.26 12.77 -12.72
C VAL A 13 -3.24 13.37 -13.67
N ASN A 14 -2.56 14.41 -13.21
CA ASN A 14 -1.36 14.95 -13.86
C ASN A 14 -0.11 14.53 -13.07
N ILE A 15 0.65 13.57 -13.60
CA ILE A 15 1.84 13.03 -12.93
C ILE A 15 3.02 14.02 -12.84
N ARG A 16 2.90 15.20 -13.47
CA ARG A 16 3.84 16.33 -13.32
C ARG A 16 3.58 17.14 -12.04
N GLU A 17 2.41 17.00 -11.43
CA GLU A 17 2.04 17.73 -10.22
C GLU A 17 2.60 17.07 -8.96
N TRP A 18 2.50 17.78 -7.84
CA TRP A 18 2.97 17.29 -6.56
C TRP A 18 2.15 16.07 -6.12
N PRO A 19 2.78 14.94 -5.79
CA PRO A 19 2.08 13.78 -5.26
C PRO A 19 1.50 14.08 -3.87
N VAL A 20 0.46 13.34 -3.51
CA VAL A 20 -0.21 13.48 -2.22
C VAL A 20 0.68 12.97 -1.09
N GLU A 21 1.44 11.90 -1.33
CA GLU A 21 2.37 11.28 -0.37
C GLU A 21 3.24 10.24 -1.09
N ALA A 22 4.44 9.93 -0.56
CA ALA A 22 5.05 8.59 -0.51
C ALA A 22 6.58 8.62 -0.29
N ALA A 23 7.09 7.57 0.36
CA ALA A 23 8.51 7.39 0.65
C ALA A 23 9.32 6.87 -0.57
N GLU A 24 8.85 5.80 -1.23
CA GLU A 24 9.56 5.10 -2.33
C GLU A 24 8.79 5.11 -3.66
N SER A 25 7.60 5.70 -3.68
CA SER A 25 6.72 5.87 -4.83
C SER A 25 6.20 7.31 -4.90
N ARG A 26 5.35 7.62 -5.88
CA ARG A 26 4.54 8.85 -5.92
C ARG A 26 3.08 8.42 -5.94
N LEU A 27 2.29 8.81 -4.93
CA LEU A 27 0.86 8.56 -4.88
C LEU A 27 0.09 9.75 -5.43
N PHE A 28 -0.83 9.48 -6.35
CA PHE A 28 -1.77 10.45 -6.89
C PHE A 28 -3.20 9.98 -6.58
N LEU A 29 -4.05 10.93 -6.20
CA LEU A 29 -5.48 10.71 -6.12
C LEU A 29 -6.10 10.97 -7.50
N GLY A 30 -6.72 9.94 -8.07
CA GLY A 30 -7.48 10.04 -9.31
C GLY A 30 -8.95 9.67 -9.11
N GLN A 31 -9.71 9.75 -10.19
CA GLN A 31 -11.11 9.36 -10.24
C GLN A 31 -11.40 8.64 -11.56
N ASP A 32 -12.05 7.48 -11.52
CA ASP A 32 -12.48 6.80 -12.75
C ASP A 32 -13.67 7.52 -13.44
N PRO A 33 -14.01 7.18 -14.69
CA PRO A 33 -15.16 7.77 -15.38
C PRO A 33 -16.51 7.57 -14.68
N SER A 34 -16.61 6.62 -13.74
CA SER A 34 -17.81 6.37 -12.94
C SER A 34 -17.85 7.19 -11.65
N GLY A 35 -16.81 8.00 -11.38
CA GLY A 35 -16.71 8.82 -10.18
C GLY A 35 -16.03 8.14 -9.00
N ASN A 36 -15.53 6.90 -9.13
CA ASN A 36 -14.87 6.20 -8.04
C ASN A 36 -13.46 6.77 -7.83
N ARG A 37 -13.09 7.01 -6.57
CA ARG A 37 -11.76 7.53 -6.22
C ARG A 37 -10.72 6.41 -6.24
N LEU A 38 -9.59 6.70 -6.87
CA LEU A 38 -8.51 5.75 -7.12
C LEU A 38 -7.18 6.30 -6.60
N ALA A 39 -6.34 5.39 -6.13
CA ALA A 39 -4.94 5.62 -5.81
C ALA A 39 -4.11 5.18 -7.01
N ILE A 40 -3.44 6.11 -7.69
CA ILE A 40 -2.45 5.80 -8.72
C ILE A 40 -1.07 5.93 -8.09
N LYS A 41 -0.37 4.81 -7.91
CA LYS A 41 0.99 4.79 -7.38
C LYS A 41 1.99 4.59 -8.50
N VAL A 42 2.91 5.52 -8.65
CA VAL A 42 3.98 5.48 -9.67
C VAL A 42 5.31 5.16 -8.99
N TYR A 43 6.12 4.28 -9.59
CA TYR A 43 7.36 3.76 -9.00
C TYR A 43 8.58 4.05 -9.90
N PRO A 44 9.15 5.28 -9.85
CA PRO A 44 10.23 5.70 -10.75
C PRO A 44 11.51 4.85 -10.68
N ASN A 45 11.74 4.16 -9.56
CA ASN A 45 12.97 3.43 -9.28
C ASN A 45 12.80 1.91 -9.30
N LEU A 46 11.61 1.41 -9.63
CA LEU A 46 11.33 -0.03 -9.69
C LEU A 46 11.13 -0.48 -11.13
N THR A 47 11.40 -1.76 -11.36
CA THR A 47 11.14 -2.43 -12.64
C THR A 47 9.72 -2.96 -12.70
N ILE A 48 9.19 -3.17 -13.92
CA ILE A 48 7.88 -3.81 -14.14
C ILE A 48 7.82 -5.17 -13.41
N ARG A 49 8.88 -5.98 -13.49
CA ARG A 49 8.95 -7.29 -12.83
C ARG A 49 8.79 -7.19 -11.30
N GLN A 50 9.41 -6.17 -10.68
CA GLN A 50 9.27 -5.95 -9.24
C GLN A 50 7.82 -5.60 -8.90
N ILE A 51 7.20 -4.66 -9.62
CA ILE A 51 5.81 -4.28 -9.36
C ILE A 51 4.82 -5.42 -9.67
N GLN A 52 5.08 -6.26 -10.68
CA GLN A 52 4.32 -7.49 -10.92
C GLN A 52 4.31 -8.37 -9.68
N THR A 53 5.48 -8.63 -9.10
CA THR A 53 5.56 -9.43 -7.87
C THR A 53 4.84 -8.73 -6.71
N TYR A 54 4.91 -7.40 -6.62
CA TYR A 54 4.25 -6.63 -5.56
C TYR A 54 2.73 -6.80 -5.67
N ALA A 55 2.20 -6.64 -6.87
CA ALA A 55 0.78 -6.75 -7.15
C ALA A 55 0.27 -8.18 -6.95
N GLU A 56 1.02 -9.18 -7.39
CA GLU A 56 0.71 -10.59 -7.14
C GLU A 56 0.66 -10.93 -5.64
N VAL A 57 1.66 -10.51 -4.86
CA VAL A 57 1.71 -10.75 -3.42
C VAL A 57 0.58 -10.03 -2.70
N THR A 58 0.33 -8.75 -3.05
CA THR A 58 -0.75 -7.94 -2.46
C THR A 58 -2.11 -8.58 -2.72
N ASN A 59 -2.39 -8.98 -3.96
CA ASN A 59 -3.68 -9.56 -4.33
C ASN A 59 -3.86 -10.96 -3.75
N GLN A 60 -2.79 -11.77 -3.70
CA GLN A 60 -2.81 -13.06 -3.00
C GLN A 60 -3.17 -12.88 -1.52
N LEU A 61 -2.53 -11.91 -0.86
CA LEU A 61 -2.80 -11.59 0.54
C LEU A 61 -4.23 -11.09 0.75
N ALA A 62 -4.72 -10.20 -0.11
CA ALA A 62 -6.10 -9.73 -0.06
C ALA A 62 -7.10 -10.89 -0.11
N GLY A 63 -6.89 -11.87 -1.01
CA GLY A 63 -7.75 -13.06 -1.09
C GLY A 63 -7.69 -13.99 0.13
N LEU A 64 -6.56 -14.03 0.86
CA LEU A 64 -6.40 -14.86 2.06
C LEU A 64 -6.87 -14.17 3.35
N VAL A 65 -6.75 -12.84 3.42
CA VAL A 65 -6.93 -12.06 4.65
C VAL A 65 -8.32 -11.41 4.70
N ASN A 66 -8.83 -10.90 3.57
CA ASN A 66 -10.07 -10.16 3.58
C ASN A 66 -11.24 -11.12 3.89
N GLY A 67 -11.94 -10.86 4.99
CA GLY A 67 -13.07 -11.68 5.44
C GLY A 67 -12.70 -12.98 6.16
N SER A 68 -11.41 -13.30 6.36
CA SER A 68 -10.99 -14.52 7.06
C SER A 68 -10.91 -14.37 8.59
N GLY A 69 -11.29 -13.21 9.13
CA GLY A 69 -11.27 -12.93 10.57
C GLY A 69 -9.87 -12.72 11.16
N VAL A 70 -8.86 -12.49 10.32
CA VAL A 70 -7.51 -12.11 10.77
C VAL A 70 -7.61 -10.78 11.51
N THR A 71 -7.17 -10.80 12.77
CA THR A 71 -7.11 -9.62 13.63
C THR A 71 -5.70 -9.31 14.05
N VAL A 72 -5.44 -8.03 14.34
CA VAL A 72 -4.18 -7.56 14.90
C VAL A 72 -4.46 -6.54 16.00
N THR A 73 -3.74 -6.65 17.11
CA THR A 73 -3.78 -5.64 18.16
C THR A 73 -2.71 -4.59 17.91
N LEU A 74 -3.13 -3.32 17.78
CA LEU A 74 -2.21 -2.20 17.66
C LEU A 74 -2.57 -1.14 18.69
N GLU A 75 -1.54 -0.46 19.18
CA GLU A 75 -1.73 0.78 19.93
C GLU A 75 -1.68 1.96 18.94
N VAL A 76 -2.75 2.77 18.96
CA VAL A 76 -2.87 4.00 18.16
C VAL A 76 -3.22 5.11 19.15
N GLN A 77 -2.39 6.17 19.18
CA GLN A 77 -2.59 7.33 20.07
C GLN A 77 -2.74 6.95 21.56
N GLY A 78 -2.04 5.90 22.01
CA GLY A 78 -2.08 5.44 23.40
C GLY A 78 -3.19 4.44 23.72
N ASN A 79 -4.06 4.11 22.77
CA ASN A 79 -5.16 3.16 22.95
C ASN A 79 -4.89 1.85 22.19
N ALA A 80 -4.92 0.73 22.90
CA ALA A 80 -4.81 -0.60 22.30
C ALA A 80 -6.17 -1.04 21.74
N ASN A 81 -6.22 -1.26 20.43
CA ASN A 81 -7.42 -1.70 19.72
C ASN A 81 -7.14 -2.99 18.96
N SER A 82 -8.15 -3.85 18.85
CA SER A 82 -8.09 -5.06 18.02
C SER A 82 -8.75 -4.77 16.69
N TYR A 83 -7.97 -4.76 15.62
CA TYR A 83 -8.44 -4.43 14.28
C TYR A 83 -8.62 -5.69 13.43
N SER A 84 -9.72 -5.77 12.70
CA SER A 84 -9.82 -6.67 11.54
C SER A 84 -8.92 -6.17 10.43
N VAL A 85 -8.15 -7.05 9.80
CA VAL A 85 -7.22 -6.64 8.74
C VAL A 85 -7.92 -6.68 7.39
N TYR A 86 -7.80 -5.59 6.63
CA TYR A 86 -8.22 -5.52 5.24
C TYR A 86 -7.04 -5.07 4.37
N ILE A 87 -6.76 -5.81 3.30
CA ILE A 87 -5.70 -5.50 2.35
C ILE A 87 -6.35 -5.03 1.06
N THR A 88 -5.99 -3.82 0.64
CA THR A 88 -6.55 -3.21 -0.56
C THR A 88 -5.98 -3.91 -1.78
N PRO A 89 -6.80 -4.56 -2.63
CA PRO A 89 -6.31 -5.20 -3.83
C PRO A 89 -5.85 -4.16 -4.85
N ILE A 90 -4.82 -4.51 -5.60
CA ILE A 90 -4.38 -3.79 -6.80
C ILE A 90 -5.27 -4.22 -7.96
N SER A 91 -6.03 -3.26 -8.48
CA SER A 91 -6.99 -3.46 -9.56
C SER A 91 -6.31 -3.46 -10.93
N ILE A 92 -5.34 -2.57 -11.14
CA ILE A 92 -4.60 -2.46 -12.40
C ILE A 92 -3.10 -2.42 -12.10
N LEU A 93 -2.36 -3.15 -12.92
CA LEU A 93 -0.91 -3.06 -13.01
C LEU A 93 -0.55 -2.52 -14.38
N GLY A 94 0.30 -1.50 -14.44
CA GLY A 94 0.61 -0.89 -15.71
C GLY A 94 1.88 -0.07 -15.71
N VAL A 95 1.99 0.72 -16.76
CA VAL A 95 3.03 1.73 -16.94
C VAL A 95 2.41 3.05 -17.38
N VAL A 96 3.01 4.15 -16.92
CA VAL A 96 2.69 5.52 -17.37
C VAL A 96 3.91 6.10 -18.09
N ALA A 97 3.71 6.97 -19.08
CA ALA A 97 4.82 7.64 -19.73
C ALA A 97 5.57 8.54 -18.72
N ASP A 98 6.90 8.51 -18.74
CA ASP A 98 7.72 9.42 -17.93
C ASP A 98 7.60 10.85 -18.50
N PRO A 99 7.09 11.83 -17.72
CA PRO A 99 6.90 13.18 -18.23
C PRO A 99 8.23 13.90 -18.53
N ASP A 100 9.33 13.42 -17.94
CA ASP A 100 10.67 13.99 -18.08
C ASP A 100 11.51 13.23 -19.13
N GLN A 101 11.08 12.03 -19.55
CA GLN A 101 11.79 11.17 -20.51
C GLN A 101 10.80 10.49 -21.47
N SER A 102 10.62 11.04 -22.67
CA SER A 102 9.59 10.61 -23.63
C SER A 102 9.62 9.13 -24.03
N ASP A 103 10.79 8.49 -23.96
CA ASP A 103 11.00 7.09 -24.35
C ASP A 103 11.06 6.13 -23.16
N ARG A 104 10.63 6.60 -21.98
CA ARG A 104 10.65 5.83 -20.74
C ARG A 104 9.25 5.66 -20.19
N ASP A 105 8.94 4.42 -19.83
CA ASP A 105 7.75 4.05 -19.11
C ASP A 105 8.08 3.85 -17.62
N ILE A 106 7.22 4.37 -16.74
CA ILE A 106 7.32 4.23 -15.30
C ILE A 106 6.27 3.22 -14.82
N PRO A 107 6.65 2.15 -14.10
CA PRO A 107 5.68 1.23 -13.53
C PRO A 107 4.71 1.92 -12.58
N CYS A 108 3.45 1.50 -12.62
CA CYS A 108 2.40 1.98 -11.74
C CYS A 108 1.42 0.89 -11.31
N THR A 109 0.73 1.15 -10.19
CA THR A 109 -0.44 0.38 -9.77
C THR A 109 -1.62 1.31 -9.58
N ILE A 110 -2.83 0.78 -9.79
CA ILE A 110 -4.09 1.46 -9.46
C ILE A 110 -4.87 0.58 -8.50
N SER A 111 -5.33 1.17 -7.41
CA SER A 111 -6.19 0.53 -6.42
C SER A 111 -7.28 1.51 -5.98
N PRO A 112 -8.34 1.05 -5.28
CA PRO A 112 -9.26 1.96 -4.60
C PRO A 112 -8.50 2.95 -3.71
N PHE A 113 -8.92 4.21 -3.74
CA PHE A 113 -8.41 5.19 -2.78
C PHE A 113 -9.13 5.01 -1.45
N ILE A 114 -8.35 4.96 -0.36
CA ILE A 114 -8.89 4.85 0.99
C ILE A 114 -8.64 6.18 1.71
N ASP A 115 -9.71 6.87 2.07
CA ASP A 115 -9.64 8.09 2.88
C ASP A 115 -9.19 7.81 4.31
N GLY A 116 -8.72 8.86 4.99
CA GLY A 116 -8.31 8.81 6.38
C GLY A 116 -6.80 8.95 6.57
N GLU A 117 -6.44 9.26 7.81
CA GLU A 117 -5.07 9.43 8.26
C GLU A 117 -4.34 8.09 8.27
N THR A 118 -3.05 8.11 7.94
CA THR A 118 -2.19 6.94 8.05
C THR A 118 -1.72 6.76 9.49
N LEU A 119 -1.19 5.57 9.83
CA LEU A 119 -0.49 5.38 11.11
C LEU A 119 0.70 6.32 11.27
N PHE A 120 1.28 6.81 10.17
CA PHE A 120 2.35 7.80 10.22
C PHE A 120 1.83 9.14 10.74
N ASP A 121 0.67 9.58 10.27
CA ASP A 121 0.05 10.86 10.66
C ASP A 121 -0.41 10.83 12.12
N LEU A 122 -1.00 9.71 12.53
CA LEU A 122 -1.67 9.58 13.83
C LEU A 122 -0.72 9.45 15.00
N ASP A 123 0.46 8.84 14.82
CA ASP A 123 1.35 8.53 15.94
C ASP A 123 2.84 8.61 15.57
N ARG A 124 3.50 9.57 16.23
CA ARG A 124 4.90 9.91 15.99
C ARG A 124 5.88 8.76 16.24
N ARG A 125 5.49 7.74 17.02
CA ARG A 125 6.32 6.55 17.27
C ARG A 125 6.57 5.75 16.00
N TYR A 126 5.68 5.87 15.01
CA TYR A 126 5.84 5.25 13.69
C TYR A 126 6.70 6.09 12.71
N LEU A 127 7.24 7.26 13.11
CA LEU A 127 8.08 8.13 12.28
C LEU A 127 9.55 7.66 12.18
N SER A 128 10.08 7.01 13.21
CA SER A 128 11.52 6.69 13.24
C SER A 128 11.78 5.32 12.62
N GLY A 129 12.37 5.32 11.41
CA GLY A 129 12.76 4.11 10.68
C GLY A 129 13.69 3.15 11.46
N GLN A 130 14.31 3.62 12.54
CA GLN A 130 15.09 2.78 13.46
C GLN A 130 14.24 1.98 14.46
N TRP A 131 13.02 2.42 14.78
CA TRP A 131 12.11 1.74 15.70
C TRP A 131 10.97 1.00 15.00
N SER A 132 10.70 1.30 13.72
CA SER A 132 9.74 0.57 12.88
C SER A 132 10.11 -0.91 12.67
N PHE A 133 11.38 -1.28 12.83
CA PHE A 133 11.88 -2.63 12.50
C PHE A 133 12.64 -3.36 13.63
N SER A 134 13.05 -2.67 14.71
CA SER A 134 14.05 -3.21 15.65
C SER A 134 13.54 -3.78 16.98
N THR A 135 12.27 -3.60 17.37
CA THR A 135 11.76 -4.18 18.63
C THR A 135 10.59 -5.15 18.39
N SER A 136 10.49 -6.17 19.25
CA SER A 136 9.37 -7.14 19.30
C SER A 136 8.03 -6.51 19.69
N GLN A 137 8.02 -5.21 20.01
CA GLN A 137 6.84 -4.41 20.34
C GLN A 137 6.36 -3.53 19.18
N ASN A 138 7.01 -3.58 18.01
CA ASN A 138 6.53 -2.82 16.87
C ASN A 138 5.29 -3.48 16.25
N SER A 139 4.15 -2.85 16.41
CA SER A 139 2.84 -3.24 15.90
C SER A 139 2.82 -3.55 14.38
N LEU A 140 3.62 -2.85 13.54
CA LEU A 140 3.75 -3.17 12.12
C LEU A 140 4.61 -4.41 11.85
N LYS A 141 5.62 -4.68 12.69
CA LYS A 141 6.41 -5.91 12.63
C LYS A 141 5.57 -7.13 13.02
N VAL A 142 4.73 -7.00 14.05
CA VAL A 142 3.77 -8.03 14.45
C VAL A 142 2.79 -8.31 13.31
N LEU A 143 2.21 -7.27 12.71
CA LEU A 143 1.33 -7.42 11.55
C LEU A 143 2.06 -8.09 10.37
N SER A 144 3.27 -7.62 10.04
CA SER A 144 4.08 -8.21 8.97
C SER A 144 4.33 -9.70 9.23
N LEU A 145 4.71 -10.09 10.45
CA LEU A 145 4.90 -11.50 10.83
C LEU A 145 3.61 -12.32 10.71
N GLY A 146 2.46 -11.76 11.10
CA GLY A 146 1.14 -12.37 10.90
C GLY A 146 0.85 -12.64 9.42
N LEU A 147 1.03 -11.63 8.57
CA LEU A 147 0.82 -11.77 7.12
C LEU A 147 1.79 -12.77 6.48
N LYS A 148 3.04 -12.83 6.94
CA LYS A 148 4.01 -13.86 6.49
C LYS A 148 3.55 -15.27 6.80
N ARG A 149 2.95 -15.49 7.98
CA ARG A 149 2.41 -16.81 8.37
C ARG A 149 1.20 -17.20 7.53
N VAL A 150 0.27 -16.28 7.32
CA VAL A 150 -0.95 -16.53 6.55
C VAL A 150 -0.63 -16.80 5.07
N SER A 151 0.33 -16.06 4.49
CA SER A 151 0.68 -16.19 3.07
C SER A 151 1.78 -17.21 2.77
N GLY A 152 2.56 -17.64 3.77
CA GLY A 152 3.80 -18.39 3.58
C GLY A 152 4.94 -17.59 2.92
N ARG A 153 4.78 -16.28 2.69
CA ARG A 153 5.79 -15.44 2.02
C ARG A 153 6.70 -14.76 3.04
N GLN A 154 8.01 -14.81 2.82
CA GLN A 154 9.00 -14.22 3.76
C GLN A 154 9.30 -12.72 3.51
N GLY A 155 9.00 -12.22 2.30
CA GLY A 155 9.33 -10.87 1.83
C GLY A 155 8.26 -9.80 2.10
N ILE A 156 7.36 -10.01 3.07
CA ILE A 156 6.32 -9.02 3.41
C ILE A 156 6.87 -8.06 4.46
N SER A 157 6.84 -6.77 4.18
CA SER A 157 6.83 -5.77 5.24
C SER A 157 5.88 -4.63 4.92
N ILE A 158 5.40 -4.02 5.99
CA ILE A 158 4.43 -2.95 5.98
C ILE A 158 5.08 -1.73 6.57
N ILE A 159 4.82 -0.58 5.97
CA ILE A 159 5.28 0.73 6.45
C ILE A 159 4.06 1.55 6.87
N SER A 160 4.23 2.42 7.87
CA SER A 160 3.16 3.18 8.51
C SER A 160 2.34 4.04 7.55
N TRP A 161 3.00 4.62 6.53
CA TRP A 161 2.37 5.39 5.46
C TRP A 161 1.34 4.61 4.61
N ASN A 162 1.40 3.27 4.64
CA ASN A 162 0.50 2.43 3.86
C ASN A 162 -0.56 1.73 4.72
N VAL A 163 -0.74 2.20 5.96
CA VAL A 163 -1.67 1.60 6.91
C VAL A 163 -2.57 2.67 7.47
N LYS A 164 -3.88 2.44 7.39
CA LYS A 164 -4.92 3.35 7.87
C LYS A 164 -5.79 2.61 8.88
N PRO A 165 -5.73 2.97 10.17
CA PRO A 165 -6.73 2.50 11.12
C PRO A 165 -8.02 3.29 10.88
N LEU A 166 -9.09 2.58 10.56
CA LEU A 166 -10.40 3.15 10.28
C LEU A 166 -11.43 2.51 11.22
N GLU A 167 -12.56 3.19 11.34
CA GLU A 167 -13.76 2.67 11.99
C GLU A 167 -14.88 2.66 10.96
N ILE A 168 -15.40 1.47 10.65
CA ILE A 168 -16.48 1.27 9.69
C ILE A 168 -17.60 0.55 10.44
N GLU A 169 -18.76 1.21 10.58
CA GLU A 169 -19.92 0.66 11.30
C GLU A 169 -19.55 0.17 12.73
N ASP A 170 -18.83 1.00 13.49
CA ASP A 170 -18.32 0.70 14.83
C ASP A 170 -17.32 -0.48 14.89
N GLN A 171 -16.84 -0.94 13.74
CA GLN A 171 -15.80 -1.98 13.66
C GLN A 171 -14.43 -1.36 13.35
N PRO A 172 -13.42 -1.54 14.23
CA PRO A 172 -12.06 -1.15 13.94
C PRO A 172 -11.48 -2.03 12.82
N ILE A 173 -11.15 -1.40 11.69
CA ILE A 173 -10.55 -2.04 10.53
C ILE A 173 -9.18 -1.41 10.28
N LEU A 174 -8.16 -2.25 10.14
CA LEU A 174 -6.85 -1.82 9.74
C LEU A 174 -6.69 -2.07 8.24
N VAL A 175 -6.77 -0.99 7.47
CA VAL A 175 -6.62 -1.04 6.02
C VAL A 175 -5.14 -0.92 5.66
N VAL A 176 -4.63 -1.93 4.96
CA VAL A 176 -3.29 -1.94 4.37
C VAL A 176 -3.42 -1.64 2.89
N THR A 177 -2.97 -0.46 2.47
CA THR A 177 -3.03 0.02 1.08
C THR A 177 -1.80 -0.37 0.26
N ASP A 178 -0.79 -0.96 0.91
CA ASP A 178 0.41 -1.51 0.27
C ASP A 178 1.20 -2.42 1.21
N VAL A 179 1.84 -3.44 0.66
CA VAL A 179 2.77 -4.35 1.34
C VAL A 179 4.17 -4.20 0.74
N CYS A 180 4.62 -2.95 0.56
CA CYS A 180 5.85 -2.61 -0.18
C CYS A 180 7.18 -2.70 0.60
N GLY A 181 7.19 -3.15 1.85
CA GLY A 181 8.43 -3.21 2.62
C GLY A 181 9.30 -4.41 2.22
N SER A 182 10.23 -4.22 1.29
CA SER A 182 11.30 -5.18 0.97
C SER A 182 10.88 -6.52 0.33
N ILE A 183 10.59 -6.50 -0.97
CA ILE A 183 11.14 -7.57 -1.81
C ILE A 183 12.63 -7.25 -2.06
N LYS A 184 13.41 -7.18 -0.98
CA LYS A 184 14.88 -7.08 -1.05
C LYS A 184 15.52 -8.40 -1.51
N SER A 185 14.72 -9.46 -1.69
CA SER A 185 15.17 -10.80 -2.05
C SER A 185 14.99 -11.17 -3.53
N LEU A 186 14.56 -10.25 -4.40
CA LEU A 186 14.64 -10.50 -5.85
C LEU A 186 16.00 -10.02 -6.37
N ARG A 187 17.05 -10.77 -6.03
CA ARG A 187 18.24 -10.86 -6.88
C ARG A 187 18.06 -12.04 -7.81
#